data_AF-A0A919WEF4-F1
#
_entry.id   AF-A0A919WEF4-F1
#
_cell.length_a   1.000
_cell.length_b   1.000
_cell.length_c   1.000
_cell.angle_alpha   90.00
_cell.angle_beta   90.00
_cell.angle_gamma   90.00
#
_symmetry.space_group_name_H-M   'P 1'
#
loop_
_entity.id
_entity.type
_entity.pdbx_description
1 polymer ?
#
loop_
_entity_poly.entity_id
_entity_poly.type
_entity_poly.pdbx_seq_one_letter_code
_entity_poly.pdbx_strand_id
1 'polypeptide(L)'
;MKTRKIGAVVIGTAILIVIGYTIFNIITGKAVGFQEVIVIGTLLMMFLSTITWGNKEEKDGILIEEELGQRITEKSSKISYFILLFLILIAVAADEIVNGTINVFLLAILGLAMILLPLVEFFVAKKFQ
;
A
#
# COMPACT_ATOMS: atom_id res chain seq x y z
N MET A 1 6.94 -1.28 -28.18
CA MET A 1 5.85 -1.37 -27.18
C MET A 1 5.95 -0.16 -26.28
N LYS A 2 4.84 0.49 -25.89
CA LYS A 2 4.86 1.63 -24.94
C LYS A 2 5.66 1.23 -23.69
N THR A 3 6.57 2.08 -23.18
CA THR A 3 7.50 1.68 -22.11
C THR A 3 6.75 1.20 -20.88
N ARG A 4 5.58 1.77 -20.60
CA ARG A 4 4.67 1.33 -19.55
C ARG A 4 4.31 -0.15 -19.62
N LYS A 5 4.03 -0.68 -20.82
CA LYS A 5 3.69 -2.10 -21.01
C LYS A 5 4.90 -2.99 -20.75
N ILE A 6 6.08 -2.56 -21.19
CA ILE A 6 7.33 -3.29 -20.95
C ILE A 6 7.65 -3.30 -19.45
N GLY A 7 7.59 -2.13 -18.81
CA GLY A 7 7.80 -1.98 -17.36
C GLY A 7 6.85 -2.84 -16.55
N ALA A 8 5.56 -2.86 -16.91
CA ALA A 8 4.58 -3.73 -16.26
C ALA A 8 4.94 -5.21 -16.40
N VAL A 9 5.34 -5.68 -17.59
CA VAL A 9 5.77 -7.08 -17.76
C VAL A 9 7.01 -7.37 -16.93
N VAL A 10 8.03 -6.51 -16.97
CA VAL A 10 9.29 -6.72 -16.23
C VAL A 10 9.05 -6.77 -14.73
N ILE A 11 8.35 -5.78 -14.17
CA ILE A 11 8.06 -5.74 -12.73
C ILE A 11 7.12 -6.89 -12.33
N GLY A 12 6.14 -7.21 -13.17
CA GLY A 12 5.23 -8.34 -12.96
C GLY A 12 5.97 -9.68 -12.90
N THR A 13 6.91 -9.91 -13.82
CA THR A 13 7.77 -11.10 -13.79
C THR A 13 8.64 -11.12 -12.53
N ALA A 14 9.22 -9.99 -12.12
CA ALA A 14 10.00 -9.90 -10.88
C ALA A 14 9.16 -10.24 -9.64
N ILE A 15 7.91 -9.76 -9.56
CA ILE A 15 6.97 -10.12 -8.49
C ILE A 15 6.76 -11.63 -8.44
N LEU A 16 6.47 -12.27 -9.58
CA LEU A 16 6.24 -13.72 -9.64
C LEU A 16 7.46 -14.52 -9.19
N ILE A 17 8.67 -14.09 -9.58
CA ILE A 17 9.92 -14.73 -9.15
C ILE A 17 10.09 -14.60 -7.63
N VAL A 18 9.91 -13.41 -7.07
CA VAL A 18 10.10 -13.17 -5.63
C VAL A 18 9.04 -13.92 -4.81
N ILE A 19 7.77 -13.90 -5.22
CA ILE A 19 6.70 -14.66 -4.56
C ILE A 19 6.99 -16.16 -4.65
N GLY A 20 7.37 -16.67 -5.83
CA GLY A 20 7.72 -18.07 -6.02
C GLY A 20 8.89 -18.52 -5.15
N TYR A 21 9.94 -17.69 -5.07
CA TYR A 21 11.09 -17.93 -4.20
C TYR A 21 10.71 -17.90 -2.71
N THR A 22 9.84 -16.96 -2.31
CA THR A 22 9.34 -16.86 -0.93
C THR A 22 8.52 -18.09 -0.55
N ILE A 23 7.63 -18.55 -1.42
CA ILE A 23 6.86 -19.80 -1.22
C ILE A 23 7.80 -21.00 -1.12
N PHE A 24 8.80 -21.09 -1.99
CA PHE A 24 9.82 -22.14 -1.93
C PHE A 24 10.56 -22.15 -0.59
N ASN A 25 10.93 -20.98 -0.07
CA ASN A 25 11.56 -20.87 1.24
C ASN A 25 10.63 -21.36 2.36
N ILE A 26 9.35 -20.98 2.35
CA ILE A 26 8.35 -21.45 3.33
C ILE A 26 8.25 -22.98 3.31
N ILE A 27 8.10 -23.59 2.11
CA ILE A 27 7.92 -25.04 1.97
C ILE A 27 9.19 -25.81 2.37
N THR A 28 10.37 -25.23 2.12
CA THR A 28 11.66 -25.82 2.53
C THR A 28 12.04 -25.53 3.97
N GLY A 29 11.15 -24.91 4.75
CA GLY A 29 11.39 -24.58 6.16
C GLY A 29 12.46 -23.51 6.38
N LYS A 30 12.81 -22.76 5.34
CA LYS A 30 13.71 -21.60 5.45
C LYS A 30 12.95 -20.43 6.05
N ALA A 31 13.67 -19.62 6.83
CA ALA A 31 13.10 -18.41 7.40
C ALA A 31 12.66 -17.44 6.28
N VAL A 32 11.44 -16.94 6.42
CA VAL A 32 10.90 -15.81 5.66
C VAL A 32 10.52 -14.75 6.67
N GLY A 33 10.86 -13.49 6.39
CA GLY A 33 10.62 -12.43 7.33
C GLY A 33 10.52 -11.07 6.67
N PHE A 34 11.13 -10.10 7.33
CA PHE A 34 10.98 -8.68 7.00
C PHE A 34 11.46 -8.34 5.58
N GLN A 35 12.55 -8.95 5.12
CA GLN A 35 13.15 -8.64 3.83
C GLN A 35 12.22 -9.03 2.68
N GLU A 36 11.66 -10.23 2.70
CA GLU A 36 10.73 -10.70 1.66
C GLU A 36 9.49 -9.83 1.61
N VAL A 37 8.94 -9.47 2.77
CA VAL A 37 7.76 -8.59 2.86
C VAL A 37 8.04 -7.21 2.26
N ILE A 38 9.19 -6.60 2.58
CA ILE A 38 9.58 -5.30 1.99
C ILE A 38 9.75 -5.41 0.49
N VAL A 39 10.45 -6.43 -0.01
CA VAL A 39 10.71 -6.57 -1.45
C VAL A 39 9.41 -6.77 -2.21
N ILE A 40 8.52 -7.65 -1.73
CA ILE A 40 7.21 -7.88 -2.33
C ILE A 40 6.37 -6.59 -2.30
N GLY A 41 6.32 -5.91 -1.15
CA GLY A 41 5.59 -4.64 -1.00
C GLY A 41 6.10 -3.55 -1.95
N THR A 42 7.42 -3.41 -2.08
CA THR A 42 8.04 -2.43 -2.98
C THR A 42 7.74 -2.74 -4.44
N LEU A 43 7.87 -4.01 -4.84
CA LEU A 43 7.57 -4.42 -6.21
C LEU A 43 6.09 -4.23 -6.55
N LEU A 44 5.18 -4.57 -5.64
CA LEU A 44 3.75 -4.32 -5.83
C LEU A 44 3.43 -2.83 -5.94
N MET A 45 4.05 -1.99 -5.10
CA MET A 45 3.91 -0.54 -5.18
C MET A 45 4.36 -0.01 -6.56
N MET A 46 5.54 -0.46 -7.03
CA MET A 46 6.05 -0.09 -8.35
C MET A 46 5.15 -0.58 -9.47
N PHE A 47 4.68 -1.83 -9.40
CA PHE A 47 3.85 -2.44 -10.44
C PHE A 47 2.49 -1.73 -10.55
N LEU A 48 1.80 -1.56 -9.42
CA LEU A 48 0.50 -0.90 -9.38
C LEU A 48 0.62 0.55 -9.88
N SER A 49 1.65 1.29 -9.44
CA SER A 49 1.92 2.64 -9.94
C SER A 49 2.13 2.65 -11.47
N THR A 50 2.95 1.72 -11.98
CA THR A 50 3.28 1.61 -13.41
C THR A 50 2.06 1.30 -14.28
N ILE A 51 1.13 0.45 -13.83
CA ILE A 51 -0.06 0.11 -14.63
C ILE A 51 -1.19 1.14 -14.50
N THR A 52 -1.23 1.89 -13.39
CA THR A 52 -2.26 2.90 -13.14
C THR A 52 -1.95 4.21 -13.85
N TRP A 53 -0.74 4.72 -13.72
CA TRP A 53 -0.40 6.07 -14.14
C TRP A 53 0.22 6.13 -15.54
N GLY A 54 -0.07 7.23 -16.23
CA GLY A 54 0.48 7.59 -17.52
C GLY A 54 1.85 8.28 -17.44
N ASN A 55 2.56 8.34 -18.57
CA ASN A 55 3.77 9.14 -18.70
C ASN A 55 3.53 10.35 -19.63
N LYS A 56 3.92 11.54 -19.18
CA LYS A 56 3.82 12.78 -19.97
C LYS A 56 4.61 12.72 -21.28
N GLU A 57 5.80 12.11 -21.25
CA GLU A 57 6.69 12.01 -22.41
C GLU A 57 6.08 11.12 -23.49
N GLU A 58 5.43 10.04 -23.07
CA GLU A 58 4.78 9.10 -23.98
C GLU A 58 3.35 9.51 -24.35
N LYS A 59 2.82 10.57 -23.72
CA LYS A 59 1.45 11.06 -23.86
C LYS A 59 0.44 9.90 -23.76
N ASP A 60 0.60 9.07 -22.74
CA ASP A 60 -0.23 7.89 -22.53
C ASP A 60 -0.83 7.86 -21.13
N GLY A 61 -1.95 7.13 -20.98
CA GLY A 61 -2.61 6.95 -19.68
C GLY A 61 -3.24 8.22 -19.10
N ILE A 62 -3.59 8.13 -17.83
CA ILE A 62 -4.08 9.25 -17.02
C ILE A 62 -2.87 9.83 -16.30
N LEU A 63 -2.68 11.14 -16.36
CA LEU A 63 -1.59 11.80 -15.64
C LEU A 63 -2.07 12.19 -14.24
N ILE A 64 -1.20 12.04 -13.24
CA ILE A 64 -1.52 12.33 -11.83
C ILE A 64 -1.97 13.79 -11.64
N GLU A 65 -1.41 14.70 -12.43
CA GLU A 65 -1.65 16.14 -12.34
C GLU A 65 -2.89 16.64 -13.06
N GLU A 66 -3.50 15.82 -13.93
CA GLU A 66 -4.78 16.13 -14.56
C GLU A 66 -5.89 16.14 -13.51
N GLU A 67 -6.97 16.89 -13.76
CA GLU A 67 -8.12 16.96 -12.85
C GLU A 67 -8.65 15.55 -12.49
N LEU A 68 -8.70 14.66 -13.49
CA LEU A 68 -9.10 13.27 -13.28
C LEU A 68 -8.11 12.51 -12.38
N GLY A 69 -6.80 12.70 -12.58
CA GLY A 69 -5.76 12.08 -11.76
C GLY A 69 -5.77 12.56 -10.31
N GLN A 70 -5.99 13.86 -10.08
CA GLN A 70 -6.15 14.45 -8.76
C GLN A 70 -7.39 13.87 -8.05
N ARG A 71 -8.53 13.81 -8.74
CA ARG A 71 -9.77 13.22 -8.19
C ARG A 71 -9.61 11.73 -7.86
N ILE A 72 -8.91 10.96 -8.68
CA ILE A 72 -8.60 9.55 -8.39
C ILE A 72 -7.74 9.45 -7.13
N THR A 73 -6.72 10.29 -7.02
CA THR A 73 -5.80 10.32 -5.86
C THR A 73 -6.57 10.64 -4.58
N GLU A 74 -7.35 11.72 -4.54
CA GLU A 74 -8.14 12.09 -3.36
C GLU A 74 -9.11 10.98 -2.91
N LYS A 75 -9.86 10.42 -3.86
CA LYS A 75 -10.84 9.37 -3.56
C LYS A 75 -10.17 8.09 -3.08
N SER A 76 -9.08 7.67 -3.74
CA SER A 76 -8.33 6.47 -3.36
C SER A 76 -7.59 6.64 -2.03
N SER A 77 -7.05 7.83 -1.72
CA SER A 77 -6.44 8.13 -0.42
C SER A 77 -7.45 7.99 0.72
N LYS A 78 -8.68 8.50 0.55
CA LYS A 78 -9.72 8.34 1.57
C LYS A 78 -10.15 6.87 1.74
N ILE A 79 -10.34 6.15 0.65
CA ILE A 79 -10.71 4.72 0.69
C ILE A 79 -9.59 3.89 1.35
N SER A 80 -8.34 4.07 0.93
CA SER A 80 -7.19 3.33 1.45
C SER A 80 -6.95 3.60 2.93
N TYR A 81 -7.18 4.83 3.41
CA TYR A 81 -7.14 5.15 4.83
C TYR A 81 -8.11 4.28 5.64
N PHE A 82 -9.38 4.19 5.24
CA PHE A 82 -10.37 3.40 5.98
C PHE A 82 -10.12 1.90 5.87
N ILE A 83 -9.61 1.42 4.72
CA ILE A 83 -9.17 0.02 4.58
C ILE A 83 -8.03 -0.27 5.56
N LEU A 84 -7.01 0.60 5.61
CA LEU A 84 -5.88 0.42 6.51
C LEU A 84 -6.31 0.46 7.99
N LEU A 85 -7.18 1.40 8.36
CA LEU A 85 -7.74 1.47 9.70
C LEU A 85 -8.47 0.18 10.08
N PHE A 86 -9.27 -0.36 9.16
CA PHE A 86 -9.97 -1.63 9.36
C PHE A 86 -9.00 -2.82 9.49
N LEU A 87 -7.94 -2.87 8.67
CA LEU A 87 -6.91 -3.90 8.78
C LEU A 87 -6.14 -3.84 10.11
N ILE A 88 -5.83 -2.63 10.60
CA ILE A 88 -5.22 -2.45 11.92
C ILE A 88 -6.16 -2.95 13.02
N LEU A 89 -7.46 -2.65 12.93
CA LEU A 89 -8.45 -3.15 13.89
C LEU A 89 -8.51 -4.69 13.90
N ILE A 90 -8.54 -5.32 12.72
CA ILE A 90 -8.47 -6.79 12.61
C ILE A 90 -7.17 -7.32 13.24
N ALA A 91 -6.04 -6.66 13.00
CA ALA A 91 -4.77 -7.08 13.56
C ALA A 91 -4.78 -7.02 15.11
N VAL A 92 -5.35 -5.98 15.71
CA VAL A 92 -5.52 -5.87 17.17
C VAL A 92 -6.36 -7.04 17.71
N ALA A 93 -7.52 -7.29 17.09
CA ALA A 93 -8.41 -8.37 17.52
C ALA A 93 -7.76 -9.75 17.35
N ALA A 94 -7.05 -9.97 16.24
CA ALA A 94 -6.35 -11.22 15.97
C ALA A 94 -5.20 -11.46 16.97
N ASP A 95 -4.45 -10.41 17.33
CA ASP A 95 -3.38 -10.49 18.31
C ASP A 95 -3.92 -10.89 19.69
N GLU A 96 -5.03 -10.30 20.14
CA GLU A 96 -5.69 -10.68 21.39
C GLU A 96 -6.15 -12.14 21.39
N ILE A 97 -6.74 -12.61 20.29
CA ILE A 97 -7.21 -14.00 20.15
C ILE A 97 -6.04 -15.00 20.17
N VAL A 98 -4.94 -14.67 19.49
CA VAL A 98 -3.79 -15.59 19.34
C VAL A 98 -2.91 -15.60 20.59
N ASN A 99 -2.64 -14.42 21.16
CA ASN A 99 -1.67 -14.26 22.25
C ASN A 99 -2.33 -14.15 23.63
N GLY A 100 -3.66 -14.01 23.71
CA GLY A 100 -4.41 -13.84 24.97
C GLY A 100 -4.19 -12.49 25.64
N THR A 101 -3.46 -11.57 24.99
CA THR A 101 -3.15 -10.23 25.45
C THR A 101 -3.13 -9.27 24.27
N ILE A 102 -3.42 -8.00 24.50
CA ILE A 102 -3.36 -6.97 23.45
C ILE A 102 -1.95 -6.37 23.39
N ASN A 103 -1.35 -6.37 22.20
CA ASN A 103 -0.12 -5.64 21.93
C ASN A 103 -0.32 -4.12 22.04
N VAL A 104 0.33 -3.51 23.02
CA VAL A 104 0.22 -2.08 23.33
C VAL A 104 0.63 -1.19 22.14
N PHE A 105 1.64 -1.57 21.37
CA PHE A 105 2.06 -0.79 20.20
C PHE A 105 1.02 -0.84 19.09
N LEU A 106 0.39 -2.01 18.87
CA LEU A 106 -0.66 -2.17 17.87
C LEU A 106 -1.92 -1.39 18.27
N LEU A 107 -2.27 -1.41 19.55
CA LEU A 107 -3.35 -0.60 20.10
C LEU A 107 -3.08 0.91 19.99
N ALA A 108 -1.84 1.35 20.24
CA ALA A 108 -1.43 2.74 20.06
C ALA A 108 -1.53 3.18 18.59
N ILE A 109 -1.11 2.33 17.65
CA ILE A 109 -1.23 2.59 16.21
C ILE A 109 -2.72 2.71 15.82
N LEU A 110 -3.60 1.86 16.34
CA LEU A 110 -5.04 1.99 16.11
C LEU A 110 -5.57 3.34 16.61
N GLY A 111 -5.23 3.73 17.84
CA GLY A 111 -5.65 5.01 18.41
C GLY A 111 -5.16 6.21 17.59
N LEU A 112 -3.89 6.21 17.17
CA LEU A 112 -3.34 7.25 16.29
C LEU A 112 -4.03 7.25 14.92
N ALA A 113 -4.24 6.08 14.32
CA ALA A 113 -4.92 5.93 13.04
C ALA A 113 -6.41 6.32 13.10
N MET A 114 -7.05 6.35 14.27
CA MET A 114 -8.44 6.86 14.38
C MET A 114 -8.51 8.38 14.33
N ILE A 115 -7.51 9.07 14.90
CA ILE A 115 -7.50 10.54 15.00
C ILE A 115 -6.79 11.22 13.84
N LEU A 116 -5.99 10.49 13.05
CA LEU A 116 -5.10 11.09 12.06
C LEU A 116 -5.86 11.85 10.96
N LEU A 117 -6.91 11.27 10.38
CA LEU A 117 -7.72 11.95 9.36
C LEU A 117 -8.36 13.25 9.86
N PRO A 118 -9.16 13.26 10.95
CA PRO A 118 -9.76 14.51 11.43
C PRO A 118 -8.71 15.53 11.88
N LEU A 119 -7.57 15.09 12.43
CA LEU A 119 -6.46 15.97 12.78
C LEU A 119 -5.86 16.66 11.54
N VAL A 120 -5.58 15.90 10.48
CA VAL A 120 -5.06 16.44 9.22
C VAL A 120 -6.09 17.35 8.55
N GLU A 121 -7.36 16.96 8.52
CA GLU A 121 -8.45 17.78 8.00
C GLU A 121 -8.54 19.13 8.73
N PHE A 122 -8.42 19.14 10.07
CA PHE A 122 -8.38 20.37 10.86
C PHE A 122 -7.24 21.31 10.45
N PHE A 123 -6.01 20.78 10.30
CA PHE A 123 -4.87 21.61 9.88
C PHE A 123 -4.97 22.11 8.44
N VAL A 124 -5.52 21.30 7.53
CA VAL A 124 -5.71 21.70 6.13
C VAL A 124 -6.81 22.75 6.03
N ALA A 125 -7.93 22.58 6.72
CA ALA A 125 -9.05 23.53 6.72
C ALA A 125 -8.61 24.94 7.17
N LYS A 126 -7.71 25.03 8.16
CA LYS A 126 -7.13 26.30 8.64
C LYS A 126 -6.33 27.07 7.58
N LYS A 127 -5.96 26.46 6.46
CA LYS A 127 -5.31 27.19 5.35
C LYS A 127 -6.30 27.92 4.45
N PHE A 128 -7.59 27.58 4.54
CA PHE A 128 -8.67 28.14 3.74
C PHE A 128 -9.57 29.09 4.54
N GLN A 129 -9.31 29.24 5.85
CA GLN A 129 -9.98 30.14 6.79
C GLN A 129 -8.96 31.11 7.39
#